data_AF-A0A5C8EHN4-F1
#
_entry.id   AF-A0A5C8EHN4-F1
#
_cell.length_a   1.000
_cell.length_b   1.000
_cell.length_c   1.000
_cell.angle_alpha   90.00
_cell.angle_beta   90.00
_cell.angle_gamma   90.00
#
_symmetry.space_group_name_H-M   'P 1'
#
loop_
_entity.id
_entity.type
_entity.pdbx_description
1 polymer ?
#
loop_
_entity_poly.entity_id
_entity_poly.type
_entity_poly.pdbx_seq_one_letter_code
_entity_poly.pdbx_strand_id
1 'polypeptide(L)'
;MKKIIFKIIILIMISIMISCSNENSGTKKENIQLSENEKLQVFDIRYLTSENERLEIFDIRYLTSENGEYLNILLKENSKSVFVDYIFYTNQSINALIFDTEINEGYIKAKAIEGNLSDAGFNGKIEGREVNFVNSKSPLSDAKIVRYSFTNVSPTNASEEDKKIFEYYSSIFLFNNDKKSAIIDKINLDINSEITSEKLDINKLSDVKNILSNNMLWFYNDWPGEGEYKYNYASISEYGIDYLSEKIASINKYFYEYEGGAHGVHGKIYKVYSLSNGERLKIEDILIDVNDLDLINKVKEKLLSMADEESYFNLDGLSLQENNFYITSKGLTFTWGIYEIAPYATGDSEVLFLVDEIMPYLKDEYKSIFE
;
A
#
# COMPACT_ATOMS: atom_id res chain seq x y z
N MET A 1 51.74 13.21 -2.23
CA MET A 1 52.12 13.84 -0.94
C MET A 1 51.66 15.30 -0.97
N LYS A 2 51.00 15.76 0.11
CA LYS A 2 50.51 17.13 0.43
C LYS A 2 49.11 17.58 -0.05
N LYS A 3 48.22 17.64 0.96
CA LYS A 3 47.04 18.48 1.27
C LYS A 3 46.88 19.81 0.51
N ILE A 4 45.63 20.28 0.40
CA ILE A 4 45.05 21.58 0.89
C ILE A 4 43.56 21.66 0.42
N ILE A 5 42.54 21.52 1.30
CA ILE A 5 41.70 22.53 2.02
C ILE A 5 40.52 23.15 1.21
N PHE A 6 39.31 22.79 1.67
CA PHE A 6 37.99 23.48 1.76
C PHE A 6 37.64 24.73 0.92
N LYS A 7 36.40 24.76 0.41
CA LYS A 7 35.48 25.90 0.63
C LYS A 7 34.00 25.52 0.52
N ILE A 8 33.31 25.75 1.63
CA ILE A 8 31.86 25.83 1.83
C ILE A 8 31.31 27.04 1.04
N ILE A 9 30.16 26.89 0.38
CA ILE A 9 29.32 28.03 0.00
C ILE A 9 27.93 27.79 0.59
N ILE A 10 27.68 28.52 1.67
CA ILE A 10 26.36 28.84 2.22
C ILE A 10 25.78 29.95 1.34
N LEU A 11 24.54 29.80 0.87
CA LEU A 11 23.77 30.92 0.34
C LEU A 11 22.50 31.09 1.19
N ILE A 12 22.63 31.93 2.20
CA ILE A 12 21.54 32.55 2.95
C ILE A 12 21.14 33.81 2.17
N MET A 13 19.89 33.92 1.73
CA MET A 13 19.29 35.22 1.37
C MET A 13 18.25 35.57 2.43
N ILE A 14 18.69 36.46 3.32
CA ILE A 14 17.86 37.22 4.24
C ILE A 14 17.26 38.39 3.47
N SER A 15 15.94 38.56 3.54
CA SER A 15 15.28 39.86 3.37
C SER A 15 14.50 40.17 4.64
N ILE A 16 15.02 41.12 5.42
CA ILE A 16 14.37 41.78 6.55
C ILE A 16 13.70 43.05 6.03
N MET A 17 12.58 43.43 6.65
CA MET A 17 12.10 44.78 7.05
C MET A 17 10.57 44.82 6.87
N ILE A 18 9.69 45.28 7.76
CA ILE A 18 9.74 45.97 9.06
C ILE A 18 8.31 45.88 9.66
N SER A 19 8.23 45.69 10.99
CA SER A 19 7.30 46.28 12.00
C SER A 19 5.79 46.50 11.73
N CYS A 20 4.93 46.00 12.64
CA CYS A 20 4.27 46.80 13.69
C CYS A 20 3.24 46.00 14.53
N SER A 21 3.46 46.02 15.86
CA SER A 21 2.53 46.17 17.00
C SER A 21 1.15 45.48 17.09
N ASN A 22 0.94 44.81 18.24
CA ASN A 22 -0.23 44.80 19.14
C ASN A 22 -1.64 45.00 18.54
N GLU A 23 -2.57 44.08 18.78
CA GLU A 23 -3.46 44.05 19.96
C GLU A 23 -4.60 43.02 19.77
N ASN A 24 -4.89 42.29 20.84
CA ASN A 24 -6.06 41.42 20.96
C ASN A 24 -7.31 42.27 21.22
N SER A 25 -8.33 42.20 20.36
CA SER A 25 -9.70 42.60 20.74
C SER A 25 -10.74 41.75 20.01
N GLY A 26 -11.82 41.42 20.72
CA GLY A 26 -12.66 40.25 20.46
C GLY A 26 -13.77 40.35 19.42
N THR A 27 -14.32 39.15 19.17
CA THR A 27 -15.69 38.81 18.73
C THR A 27 -16.28 39.50 17.50
N LYS A 28 -16.54 38.70 16.45
CA LYS A 28 -17.88 38.54 15.85
C LYS A 28 -17.92 37.31 14.93
N LYS A 29 -18.89 36.44 15.18
CA LYS A 29 -19.38 35.42 14.23
C LYS A 29 -20.17 36.14 13.14
N GLU A 30 -19.75 35.99 11.89
CA GLU A 30 -20.64 36.16 10.73
C GLU A 30 -20.57 34.88 9.89
N ASN A 31 -21.73 34.25 9.72
CA ASN A 31 -21.93 33.16 8.77
C ASN A 31 -21.84 33.75 7.36
N ILE A 32 -20.90 33.25 6.56
CA ILE A 32 -20.90 33.48 5.11
C ILE A 32 -21.27 32.15 4.45
N GLN A 33 -22.46 32.14 3.86
CA GLN A 33 -22.99 31.09 3.00
C GLN A 33 -22.41 31.30 1.60
N LEU A 34 -21.68 30.32 1.05
CA LEU A 34 -21.08 30.40 -0.29
C LEU A 34 -21.91 29.62 -1.30
N SER A 35 -22.17 30.29 -2.44
CA SER A 35 -22.98 29.86 -3.57
C SER A 35 -22.28 28.84 -4.48
N GLU A 36 -23.09 27.99 -5.11
CA GLU A 36 -22.71 26.99 -6.11
C GLU A 36 -22.12 27.60 -7.39
N ASN A 37 -21.22 26.82 -7.99
CA ASN A 37 -20.62 26.91 -9.33
C ASN A 37 -19.40 27.84 -9.49
N GLU A 38 -18.20 27.26 -9.44
CA GLU A 38 -17.38 26.95 -10.63
C GLU A 38 -15.96 26.46 -10.23
N LYS A 39 -15.60 25.26 -10.71
CA LYS A 39 -14.25 24.68 -10.85
C LYS A 39 -13.47 24.41 -9.57
N LEU A 40 -13.43 23.11 -9.20
CA LEU A 40 -12.44 22.51 -8.29
C LEU A 40 -11.03 22.95 -8.70
N GLN A 41 -10.47 23.92 -7.97
CA GLN A 41 -9.03 24.06 -7.84
C GLN A 41 -8.57 22.91 -6.96
N VAL A 42 -7.81 21.99 -7.55
CA VAL A 42 -7.09 20.92 -6.84
C VAL A 42 -6.23 21.59 -5.76
N PHE A 43 -6.53 21.25 -4.51
CA PHE A 43 -5.98 21.89 -3.33
C PHE A 43 -4.50 21.50 -3.15
N ASP A 44 -3.64 22.51 -3.18
CA ASP A 44 -2.27 22.52 -2.67
C ASP A 44 -2.28 22.17 -1.16
N ILE A 45 -1.81 20.99 -0.76
CA ILE A 45 -1.67 20.65 0.67
C ILE A 45 -0.33 19.99 1.00
N ARG A 46 0.63 20.84 1.34
CA ARG A 46 1.70 20.50 2.29
C ARG A 46 1.10 20.39 3.69
N TYR A 47 0.81 19.19 4.18
CA TYR A 47 0.82 18.96 5.63
C TYR A 47 2.27 18.72 6.04
N LEU A 48 3.02 19.83 6.23
CA LEU A 48 4.26 19.81 7.01
C LEU A 48 3.87 19.54 8.47
N THR A 49 3.69 18.27 8.76
CA THR A 49 3.76 17.69 10.08
C THR A 49 5.15 17.96 10.69
N SER A 50 5.33 17.83 12.01
CA SER A 50 6.61 18.14 12.68
C SER A 50 7.81 17.45 12.00
N GLU A 51 9.06 17.88 12.22
CA GLU A 51 10.26 17.31 11.54
C GLU A 51 10.29 15.76 11.47
N ASN A 52 9.67 15.10 12.43
CA ASN A 52 9.61 13.66 12.63
C ASN A 52 8.38 12.95 12.04
N GLU A 53 7.37 13.67 11.58
CA GLU A 53 6.07 13.13 11.16
C GLU A 53 5.85 13.47 9.68
N ARG A 54 5.19 12.60 8.91
CA ARG A 54 4.75 12.84 7.51
C ARG A 54 3.40 12.18 7.23
N LEU A 55 2.61 12.83 6.38
CA LEU A 55 1.39 12.28 5.81
C LEU A 55 1.49 12.37 4.28
N GLU A 56 1.33 11.24 3.61
CA GLU A 56 1.50 11.10 2.16
C GLU A 56 0.23 10.48 1.57
N ILE A 57 -0.17 10.97 0.39
CA ILE A 57 -1.37 10.51 -0.29
C ILE A 57 -0.94 9.94 -1.64
N PHE A 58 -1.40 8.73 -1.90
CA PHE A 58 -1.12 8.00 -3.12
C PHE A 58 -2.44 7.80 -3.87
N ASP A 59 -2.55 8.42 -5.03
CA ASP A 59 -3.64 8.16 -5.96
C ASP A 59 -3.38 6.88 -6.72
N ILE A 60 -4.39 6.01 -6.79
CA ILE A 60 -4.26 4.75 -7.49
C ILE A 60 -4.85 4.89 -8.89
N ARG A 61 -4.02 4.68 -9.91
CA ARG A 61 -4.47 4.46 -11.28
C ARG A 61 -4.38 2.99 -11.62
N TYR A 62 -5.50 2.42 -12.04
CA TYR A 62 -5.56 1.06 -12.52
C TYR A 62 -5.67 1.06 -14.04
N LEU A 63 -4.62 0.61 -14.72
CA LEU A 63 -4.56 0.58 -16.17
C LEU A 63 -4.56 -0.86 -16.68
N THR A 64 -5.14 -1.07 -17.85
CA THR A 64 -5.24 -2.38 -18.52
C THR A 64 -4.73 -2.29 -19.94
N SER A 65 -4.05 -3.31 -20.42
CA SER A 65 -3.67 -3.47 -21.83
C SER A 65 -4.77 -4.17 -22.62
N GLU A 66 -4.69 -4.10 -23.95
CA GLU A 66 -5.59 -4.85 -24.85
C GLU A 66 -5.50 -6.38 -24.67
N ASN A 67 -4.38 -6.88 -24.13
CA ASN A 67 -4.13 -8.30 -23.93
C ASN A 67 -4.53 -8.79 -22.53
N GLY A 68 -5.22 -7.97 -21.73
CA GLY A 68 -5.66 -8.33 -20.37
C GLY A 68 -4.57 -8.26 -19.30
N GLU A 69 -3.35 -7.81 -19.64
CA GLU A 69 -2.37 -7.43 -18.63
C GLU A 69 -2.83 -6.16 -17.93
N TYR A 70 -2.53 -6.03 -16.65
CA TYR A 70 -2.91 -4.88 -15.83
C TYR A 70 -1.67 -4.25 -15.20
N LEU A 71 -1.79 -2.96 -14.91
CA LEU A 71 -0.76 -2.14 -14.28
C LEU A 71 -1.43 -1.31 -13.19
N ASN A 72 -1.13 -1.63 -11.93
CA ASN A 72 -1.41 -0.72 -10.82
C ASN A 72 -0.34 0.38 -10.84
N ILE A 73 -0.74 1.62 -10.68
CA ILE A 73 0.17 2.75 -10.52
C ILE A 73 -0.26 3.48 -9.25
N LEU A 74 0.66 3.62 -8.31
CA LEU A 74 0.48 4.54 -7.20
C LEU A 74 1.14 5.87 -7.62
N LEU A 75 0.41 6.97 -7.58
CA LEU A 75 0.92 8.30 -7.89
C LEU A 75 0.99 9.10 -6.60
N LYS A 76 2.16 9.65 -6.29
CA LYS A 76 2.37 10.44 -5.09
C LYS A 76 2.40 11.93 -5.44
N GLU A 77 1.29 12.62 -5.24
CA GLU A 77 1.29 14.05 -5.50
C GLU A 77 2.18 14.80 -4.48
N ASN A 78 3.18 15.56 -4.96
CA ASN A 78 3.96 16.48 -4.13
C ASN A 78 3.74 17.91 -4.62
N SER A 79 3.56 18.84 -3.69
CA SER A 79 3.24 20.27 -3.85
C SER A 79 4.15 21.12 -4.77
N LYS A 80 5.16 20.54 -5.42
CA LYS A 80 6.08 21.23 -6.35
C LYS A 80 6.32 20.50 -7.67
N SER A 81 6.10 19.19 -7.71
CA SER A 81 6.27 18.31 -8.86
C SER A 81 5.48 17.03 -8.56
N VAL A 82 4.74 16.45 -9.51
CA VAL A 82 4.16 15.11 -9.30
C VAL A 82 5.32 14.12 -9.30
N PHE A 83 5.66 13.58 -8.14
CA PHE A 83 6.56 12.42 -8.04
C PHE A 83 5.70 11.17 -8.17
N VAL A 84 6.26 10.08 -8.68
CA VAL A 84 5.48 8.85 -8.84
C VAL A 84 6.23 7.66 -8.33
N ASP A 85 5.79 7.15 -7.18
CA ASP A 85 6.15 5.81 -6.73
C ASP A 85 5.35 4.77 -7.53
N TYR A 86 5.83 4.37 -8.70
CA TYR A 86 5.20 3.27 -9.44
C TYR A 86 5.29 1.97 -8.62
N ILE A 87 4.27 1.11 -8.70
CA ILE A 87 4.38 -0.28 -8.22
C ILE A 87 3.91 -1.13 -9.38
N PHE A 88 4.86 -1.66 -10.15
CA PHE A 88 4.53 -2.56 -11.24
C PHE A 88 4.09 -3.90 -10.66
N TYR A 89 3.07 -4.48 -11.25
CA TYR A 89 2.85 -5.92 -11.19
C TYR A 89 3.08 -6.44 -12.60
N THR A 90 4.36 -6.62 -12.97
CA THR A 90 4.65 -7.48 -14.11
C THR A 90 4.63 -8.90 -13.59
N ASN A 91 3.64 -9.68 -13.99
CA ASN A 91 3.54 -11.06 -13.54
C ASN A 91 4.68 -11.90 -14.13
N GLN A 92 5.77 -11.99 -13.37
CA GLN A 92 6.60 -13.19 -13.21
C GLN A 92 7.09 -13.38 -11.77
N SER A 93 7.03 -12.35 -10.93
CA SER A 93 7.23 -12.36 -9.48
C SER A 93 6.73 -10.99 -9.00
N ILE A 94 6.30 -10.83 -7.76
CA ILE A 94 5.88 -9.54 -7.19
C ILE A 94 7.06 -8.54 -7.27
N ASN A 95 7.20 -7.84 -8.41
CA ASN A 95 8.24 -6.84 -8.64
C ASN A 95 7.59 -5.47 -8.67
N ALA A 96 7.23 -4.97 -7.49
CA ALA A 96 6.93 -3.56 -7.29
C ALA A 96 8.17 -2.73 -7.71
N LEU A 97 8.20 -2.21 -8.94
CA LEU A 97 9.28 -1.30 -9.33
C LEU A 97 8.96 0.12 -8.83
N ILE A 98 9.45 0.44 -7.64
CA ILE A 98 9.37 1.77 -7.06
C ILE A 98 10.43 2.65 -7.72
N PHE A 99 10.00 3.76 -8.31
CA PHE A 99 10.89 4.77 -8.86
C PHE A 99 10.58 6.11 -8.20
N ASP A 100 11.61 6.90 -7.92
CA ASP A 100 11.43 8.29 -7.54
C ASP A 100 11.81 9.15 -8.76
N THR A 101 10.80 9.61 -9.52
CA THR A 101 11.00 10.45 -10.70
C THR A 101 9.93 11.53 -10.80
N GLU A 102 10.35 12.71 -11.25
CA GLU A 102 9.42 13.78 -11.62
C GLU A 102 8.66 13.40 -12.89
N ILE A 103 7.35 13.64 -12.92
CA ILE A 103 6.58 13.68 -14.16
C ILE A 103 6.70 15.09 -14.76
N ASN A 104 7.22 15.16 -15.98
CA ASN A 104 7.28 16.42 -16.75
C ASN A 104 6.22 16.40 -17.84
N GLU A 105 5.12 17.14 -17.65
CA GLU A 105 4.01 17.24 -18.61
C GLU A 105 3.46 15.86 -19.05
N GLY A 106 3.38 14.91 -18.11
CA GLY A 106 2.94 13.54 -18.38
C GLY A 106 4.07 12.59 -18.79
N TYR A 107 5.26 13.08 -19.14
CA TYR A 107 6.38 12.22 -19.50
C TYR A 107 7.17 11.73 -18.27
N ILE A 108 7.51 10.45 -18.29
CA ILE A 108 8.18 9.70 -17.23
C ILE A 108 9.46 9.10 -17.80
N LYS A 109 10.56 9.18 -17.05
CA LYS A 109 11.80 8.49 -17.40
C LYS A 109 12.59 8.05 -16.18
N ALA A 110 12.60 6.74 -15.93
CA ALA A 110 13.41 6.08 -14.93
C ALA A 110 14.18 4.91 -15.55
N LYS A 111 14.98 4.20 -14.74
CA LYS A 111 15.86 3.13 -15.22
C LYS A 111 15.13 2.04 -16.02
N ALA A 112 13.89 1.73 -15.64
CA ALA A 112 13.12 0.62 -16.20
C ALA A 112 11.76 1.03 -16.78
N ILE A 113 11.44 2.33 -16.81
CA ILE A 113 10.23 2.85 -17.46
C ILE A 113 10.56 4.14 -18.21
N GLU A 114 10.06 4.27 -19.44
CA GLU A 114 10.03 5.54 -20.16
C GLU A 114 8.72 5.66 -20.94
N GLY A 115 8.04 6.80 -20.88
CA GLY A 115 6.76 6.94 -21.60
C GLY A 115 5.91 8.10 -21.14
N ASN A 116 4.73 8.23 -21.76
CA ASN A 116 3.75 9.25 -21.44
C ASN A 116 2.62 8.63 -20.61
N LEU A 117 2.37 9.18 -19.43
CA LEU A 117 1.21 8.94 -18.61
C LEU A 117 0.24 10.12 -18.73
N SER A 118 -1.02 9.80 -18.96
CA SER A 118 -2.13 10.75 -19.02
C SER A 118 -3.37 10.11 -18.41
N ASP A 119 -4.48 10.85 -18.39
CA ASP A 119 -5.78 10.32 -17.96
C ASP A 119 -6.31 9.22 -18.89
N ALA A 120 -5.82 9.16 -20.13
CA ALA A 120 -6.11 8.08 -21.06
C ALA A 120 -5.37 6.78 -20.72
N GLY A 121 -4.28 6.86 -19.94
CA GLY A 121 -3.42 5.73 -19.57
C GLY A 121 -1.93 6.00 -19.82
N PHE A 122 -1.16 4.92 -19.97
CA PHE A 122 0.29 4.93 -20.15
C PHE A 122 0.68 4.35 -21.51
N ASN A 123 1.54 5.06 -22.23
CA ASN A 123 2.14 4.60 -23.48
C ASN A 123 3.66 4.79 -23.45
N GLY A 124 4.42 3.72 -23.66
CA GLY A 124 5.88 3.75 -23.66
C GLY A 124 6.49 2.38 -23.44
N LYS A 125 7.62 2.32 -22.75
CA LYS A 125 8.36 1.07 -22.48
C LYS A 125 8.48 0.78 -21.00
N ILE A 126 8.38 -0.49 -20.66
CA ILE A 126 8.69 -1.05 -19.35
C ILE A 126 9.72 -2.16 -19.55
N GLU A 127 10.86 -2.10 -18.87
CA GLU A 127 11.98 -3.03 -19.02
C GLU A 127 12.39 -3.21 -20.50
N GLY A 128 12.28 -2.13 -21.29
CA GLY A 128 12.55 -2.13 -22.73
C GLY A 128 11.46 -2.72 -23.62
N ARG A 129 10.38 -3.30 -23.06
CA ARG A 129 9.22 -3.79 -23.81
C ARG A 129 8.23 -2.66 -24.07
N GLU A 130 7.85 -2.44 -25.33
CA GLU A 130 6.76 -1.52 -25.69
C GLU A 130 5.43 -1.98 -25.08
N VAL A 131 4.71 -1.04 -24.49
CA VAL A 131 3.44 -1.27 -23.81
C VAL A 131 2.46 -0.13 -24.06
N ASN A 132 1.19 -0.48 -24.09
CA ASN A 132 0.08 0.45 -24.11
C ASN A 132 -0.95 0.00 -23.08
N PHE A 133 -1.13 0.81 -22.06
CA PHE A 133 -2.12 0.58 -21.01
C PHE A 133 -3.12 1.72 -21.04
N VAL A 134 -4.41 1.39 -21.12
CA VAL A 134 -5.50 2.36 -21.05
C VAL A 134 -6.09 2.38 -19.65
N ASN A 135 -6.69 3.49 -19.26
CA ASN A 135 -7.40 3.55 -17.98
C ASN A 135 -8.51 2.50 -17.94
N SER A 136 -8.48 1.65 -16.91
CA SER A 136 -9.53 0.67 -16.72
C SER A 136 -10.84 1.38 -16.38
N LYS A 137 -11.97 0.83 -16.83
CA LYS A 137 -13.29 1.28 -16.37
C LYS A 137 -13.63 0.60 -15.04
N SER A 138 -12.77 0.69 -14.03
CA SER A 138 -13.16 0.18 -12.71
C SER A 138 -14.13 1.18 -12.04
N PRO A 139 -15.20 0.72 -11.36
CA PRO A 139 -16.00 1.58 -10.49
C PRO A 139 -15.19 2.15 -9.30
N LEU A 140 -13.94 1.71 -9.15
CA LEU A 140 -13.00 2.03 -8.07
C LEU A 140 -11.80 2.87 -8.55
N SER A 141 -11.82 3.35 -9.81
CA SER A 141 -10.89 4.40 -10.23
C SER A 141 -10.99 5.55 -9.24
N ASP A 142 -9.88 6.04 -8.71
CA ASP A 142 -9.78 7.05 -7.62
C ASP A 142 -9.70 6.48 -6.19
N ALA A 143 -9.40 5.18 -6.03
CA ALA A 143 -8.91 4.69 -4.74
C ALA A 143 -7.65 5.46 -4.31
N LYS A 144 -7.47 5.67 -3.00
CA LYS A 144 -6.23 6.23 -2.46
C LYS A 144 -5.68 5.39 -1.32
N ILE A 145 -4.38 5.45 -1.17
CA ILE A 145 -3.68 5.05 0.05
C ILE A 145 -3.21 6.33 0.74
N VAL A 146 -3.60 6.51 1.99
CA VAL A 146 -3.07 7.58 2.85
C VAL A 146 -2.07 6.94 3.80
N ARG A 147 -0.79 7.25 3.62
CA ARG A 147 0.31 6.75 4.45
C ARG A 147 0.70 7.79 5.47
N TYR A 148 0.79 7.35 6.71
CA TYR A 148 1.36 8.06 7.82
C TYR A 148 2.73 7.46 8.16
N SER A 149 3.74 8.31 8.31
CA SER A 149 5.04 7.88 8.83
C SER A 149 5.49 8.76 9.99
N PHE A 150 6.10 8.15 11.00
CA PHE A 150 6.74 8.84 12.10
C PHE A 150 8.10 8.22 12.40
N THR A 151 9.13 9.06 12.51
CA THR A 151 10.48 8.63 12.87
C THR A 151 10.99 9.45 14.03
N ASN A 152 11.60 8.82 15.02
CA ASN A 152 12.22 9.55 16.13
C ASN A 152 13.49 8.87 16.63
N VAL A 153 14.26 9.60 17.44
CA VAL A 153 15.48 9.10 18.08
C VAL A 153 15.35 9.16 19.59
N SER A 154 15.88 8.15 20.27
CA SER A 154 15.83 8.05 21.73
C SER A 154 16.53 9.26 22.38
N PRO A 155 15.97 9.86 23.46
CA PRO A 155 16.50 11.09 24.07
C PRO A 155 17.75 10.89 24.96
N THR A 156 18.61 9.91 24.67
CA THR A 156 19.72 9.52 25.55
C THR A 156 20.91 10.48 25.42
N ASN A 157 21.63 10.71 26.53
CA ASN A 157 22.92 11.45 26.54
C ASN A 157 24.09 10.63 25.95
N ALA A 158 23.79 9.56 25.22
CA ALA A 158 24.76 8.61 24.73
C ALA A 158 25.42 9.11 23.43
N SER A 159 26.46 8.42 22.97
CA SER A 159 27.10 8.76 21.69
C SER A 159 26.09 8.61 20.54
N GLU A 160 26.33 9.24 19.38
CA GLU A 160 25.45 9.05 18.21
C GLU A 160 25.26 7.57 17.84
N GLU A 161 26.25 6.72 18.14
CA GLU A 161 26.22 5.27 17.88
C GLU A 161 25.30 4.50 18.85
N ASP A 162 24.96 5.09 19.99
CA ASP A 162 24.14 4.46 21.03
C ASP A 162 22.66 4.84 20.93
N LYS A 163 22.32 5.91 20.19
CA LYS A 163 20.93 6.32 19.98
C LYS A 163 20.16 5.22 19.26
N LYS A 164 18.93 5.00 19.72
CA LYS A 164 17.99 4.10 19.05
C LYS A 164 17.03 4.89 18.18
N ILE A 165 16.64 4.28 17.07
CA ILE A 165 15.72 4.84 16.09
C ILE A 165 14.36 4.16 16.25
N PHE A 166 13.31 4.95 16.25
CA PHE A 166 11.93 4.50 16.13
C PHE A 166 11.44 4.84 14.73
N GLU A 167 10.91 3.85 14.03
CA GLU A 167 10.32 4.00 12.71
C GLU A 167 8.91 3.42 12.74
N TYR A 168 7.93 4.22 12.34
CA TYR A 168 6.54 3.81 12.27
C TYR A 168 5.96 4.20 10.92
N TYR A 169 5.32 3.24 10.26
CA TYR A 169 4.61 3.41 9.01
C TYR A 169 3.25 2.73 9.13
N SER A 170 2.19 3.47 8.84
CA SER A 170 0.85 2.91 8.78
C SER A 170 0.06 3.56 7.68
N SER A 171 -0.82 2.81 7.03
CA SER A 171 -1.64 3.37 5.97
C SER A 171 -3.10 2.99 6.09
N ILE A 172 -3.95 3.82 5.49
CA ILE A 172 -5.37 3.55 5.26
C ILE A 172 -5.57 3.42 3.76
N PHE A 173 -6.35 2.42 3.35
CA PHE A 173 -6.80 2.25 1.97
C PHE A 173 -8.26 2.67 1.86
N LEU A 174 -8.60 3.53 0.92
CA LEU A 174 -9.96 4.00 0.71
C LEU A 174 -10.34 4.00 -0.76
N PHE A 175 -11.40 3.29 -1.09
CA PHE A 175 -12.13 3.53 -2.32
C PHE A 175 -12.87 4.86 -2.26
N ASN A 176 -12.80 5.64 -3.34
CA ASN A 176 -13.65 6.82 -3.47
C ASN A 176 -15.13 6.40 -3.47
N ASN A 177 -15.94 7.10 -2.67
CA ASN A 177 -17.37 6.83 -2.55
C ASN A 177 -18.25 8.08 -2.71
N ASP A 178 -17.89 9.01 -3.58
CA ASP A 178 -18.70 10.20 -3.90
C ASP A 178 -20.14 9.86 -4.32
N LYS A 179 -20.32 8.69 -4.95
CA LYS A 179 -21.64 8.15 -5.36
C LYS A 179 -22.45 7.57 -4.20
N LYS A 180 -21.92 7.53 -2.97
CA LYS A 180 -22.58 7.05 -1.75
C LYS A 180 -23.09 5.60 -1.86
N SER A 181 -22.28 4.73 -2.43
CA SER A 181 -22.55 3.29 -2.51
C SER A 181 -22.39 2.63 -1.14
N ALA A 182 -23.45 1.95 -0.67
CA ALA A 182 -23.41 1.19 0.57
C ALA A 182 -22.41 0.00 0.50
N ILE A 183 -22.21 -0.56 -0.70
CA ILE A 183 -21.22 -1.62 -0.95
C ILE A 183 -19.81 -1.09 -0.70
N ILE A 184 -19.48 0.09 -1.23
CA ILE A 184 -18.15 0.69 -1.05
C ILE A 184 -17.93 1.12 0.40
N ASP A 185 -18.96 1.65 1.07
CA ASP A 185 -18.88 1.95 2.50
C ASP A 185 -18.57 0.70 3.33
N LYS A 186 -19.27 -0.41 3.04
CA LYS A 186 -19.04 -1.70 3.70
C LYS A 186 -17.60 -2.18 3.50
N ILE A 187 -17.11 -2.13 2.26
CA ILE A 187 -15.73 -2.54 1.94
C ILE A 187 -14.71 -1.63 2.64
N ASN A 188 -14.85 -0.31 2.56
CA ASN A 188 -13.93 0.63 3.22
C ASN A 188 -13.88 0.43 4.75
N LEU A 189 -15.01 0.12 5.38
CA LEU A 189 -15.08 -0.22 6.80
C LEU A 189 -14.34 -1.52 7.11
N ASP A 190 -14.59 -2.59 6.34
CA ASP A 190 -13.95 -3.90 6.57
C ASP A 190 -12.44 -3.89 6.28
N ILE A 191 -12.00 -3.17 5.24
CA ILE A 191 -10.57 -3.02 4.92
C ILE A 191 -9.85 -2.42 6.12
N ASN A 192 -10.37 -1.31 6.67
CA ASN A 192 -9.70 -0.54 7.72
C ASN A 192 -10.12 -0.92 9.15
N SER A 193 -10.85 -2.03 9.34
CA SER A 193 -11.48 -2.39 10.62
C SER A 193 -10.49 -2.59 11.78
N GLU A 194 -9.23 -2.91 11.48
CA GLU A 194 -8.16 -3.04 12.49
C GLU A 194 -7.62 -1.68 12.96
N ILE A 195 -7.85 -0.63 12.18
CA ILE A 195 -7.37 0.73 12.44
C ILE A 195 -8.49 1.59 13.04
N THR A 196 -9.71 1.45 12.53
CA THR A 196 -10.86 2.23 12.97
C THR A 196 -12.18 1.52 12.69
N SER A 197 -13.17 1.72 13.55
CA SER A 197 -14.57 1.34 13.31
C SER A 197 -15.41 2.46 12.70
N GLU A 198 -14.82 3.65 12.54
CA GLU A 198 -15.53 4.83 12.01
C GLU A 198 -15.56 4.82 10.49
N LYS A 199 -16.64 5.35 9.93
CA LYS A 199 -16.72 5.59 8.48
C LYS A 199 -15.77 6.72 8.11
N LEU A 200 -14.81 6.39 7.26
CA LEU A 200 -13.82 7.32 6.75
C LEU A 200 -14.32 8.09 5.52
N ASP A 201 -13.87 9.33 5.39
CA ASP A 201 -14.09 10.19 4.22
C ASP A 201 -12.72 10.67 3.73
N ILE A 202 -12.43 10.35 2.48
CA ILE A 202 -11.15 10.64 1.84
C ILE A 202 -10.85 12.14 1.77
N ASN A 203 -11.90 12.97 1.79
CA ASN A 203 -11.77 14.42 1.78
C ASN A 203 -11.48 15.01 3.18
N LYS A 204 -11.54 14.19 4.24
CA LYS A 204 -11.27 14.59 5.63
C LYS A 204 -9.94 14.01 6.12
N LEU A 205 -8.87 14.40 5.45
CA LEU A 205 -7.51 13.92 5.74
C LEU A 205 -7.05 14.19 7.17
N SER A 206 -7.58 15.22 7.85
CA SER A 206 -7.33 15.46 9.27
C SER A 206 -7.79 14.31 10.16
N ASP A 207 -8.93 13.70 9.84
CA ASP A 207 -9.50 12.62 10.64
C ASP A 207 -8.68 11.35 10.45
N VAL A 208 -8.33 11.05 9.19
CA VAL A 208 -7.42 9.96 8.81
C VAL A 208 -6.06 10.12 9.51
N LYS A 209 -5.48 11.33 9.49
CA LYS A 209 -4.23 11.62 10.17
C LYS A 209 -4.34 11.36 11.67
N ASN A 210 -5.38 11.89 12.32
CA ASN A 210 -5.56 11.74 13.77
C ASN A 210 -5.67 10.27 14.19
N ILE A 211 -6.40 9.46 13.41
CA ILE A 211 -6.52 8.01 13.65
C ILE A 211 -5.14 7.34 13.56
N LEU A 212 -4.40 7.59 12.46
CA LEU A 212 -3.08 6.98 12.25
C LEU A 212 -2.05 7.43 13.29
N SER A 213 -2.03 8.72 13.65
CA SER A 213 -1.13 9.25 14.67
C SER A 213 -1.46 8.73 16.07
N ASN A 214 -2.75 8.56 16.39
CA ASN A 214 -3.15 7.98 17.68
C ASN A 214 -2.73 6.52 17.80
N ASN A 215 -2.83 5.75 16.71
CA ASN A 215 -2.33 4.38 16.69
C ASN A 215 -0.81 4.34 16.88
N MET A 216 -0.06 5.23 16.23
CA MET A 216 1.40 5.35 16.41
C MET A 216 1.78 5.59 17.88
N LEU A 217 1.02 6.40 18.63
CA LEU A 217 1.32 6.69 20.03
C LEU A 217 1.35 5.45 20.91
N TRP A 218 0.56 4.41 20.60
CA TRP A 218 0.60 3.15 21.34
C TRP A 218 2.00 2.51 21.25
N PHE A 219 2.51 2.36 20.04
CA PHE A 219 3.85 1.81 19.77
C PHE A 219 4.97 2.71 20.30
N TYR A 220 4.86 4.02 20.11
CA TYR A 220 5.88 4.96 20.55
C TYR A 220 6.02 5.02 22.07
N ASN A 221 4.91 4.90 22.80
CA ASN A 221 4.91 4.84 24.26
C ASN A 221 5.42 3.51 24.80
N ASP A 222 5.28 2.43 24.03
CA ASP A 222 5.80 1.09 24.38
C ASP A 222 7.30 0.94 24.08
N TRP A 223 7.81 1.63 23.05
CA TRP A 223 9.22 1.59 22.64
C TRP A 223 10.28 1.70 23.76
N PRO A 224 10.17 2.61 24.77
CA PRO A 224 11.12 2.63 25.89
C PRO A 224 11.08 1.39 26.80
N GLY A 225 10.05 0.53 26.71
CA GLY A 225 9.85 -0.63 27.57
C GLY A 225 9.86 -0.26 29.05
N GLU A 226 10.59 -1.03 29.87
CA GLU A 226 10.86 -0.74 31.30
C GLU A 226 11.81 0.47 31.52
N GLY A 227 11.75 1.48 30.64
CA GLY A 227 12.53 2.72 30.73
C GLY A 227 13.92 2.68 30.06
N GLU A 228 14.21 1.65 29.26
CA GLU A 228 15.48 1.48 28.55
C GLU A 228 15.28 1.27 27.04
N TYR A 229 15.87 2.15 26.23
CA TYR A 229 15.90 2.01 24.76
C TYR A 229 16.99 1.02 24.32
N LYS A 230 16.66 -0.26 24.24
CA LYS A 230 17.64 -1.34 23.98
C LYS A 230 17.92 -1.57 22.49
N TYR A 231 16.96 -1.29 21.63
CA TYR A 231 17.01 -1.62 20.21
C TYR A 231 16.31 -0.55 19.37
N ASN A 232 16.65 -0.53 18.08
CA ASN A 232 15.83 0.18 17.10
C ASN A 232 14.48 -0.51 17.04
N TYR A 233 13.43 0.27 16.86
CA TYR A 233 12.07 -0.20 16.73
C TYR A 233 11.55 0.14 15.35
N ALA A 234 10.91 -0.82 14.68
CA ALA A 234 10.24 -0.57 13.42
C ALA A 234 8.87 -1.27 13.42
N SER A 235 7.81 -0.52 13.13
CA SER A 235 6.47 -1.06 12.86
C SER A 235 5.98 -0.52 11.53
N ILE A 236 5.64 -1.41 10.61
CA ILE A 236 5.16 -1.11 9.26
C ILE A 236 3.84 -1.83 9.07
N SER A 237 2.81 -1.13 8.61
CA SER A 237 1.50 -1.69 8.29
C SER A 237 0.90 -0.96 7.10
N GLU A 238 1.08 -1.51 5.91
CA GLU A 238 0.83 -0.81 4.65
C GLU A 238 -0.06 -1.62 3.71
N TYR A 239 -1.06 -0.95 3.15
CA TYR A 239 -1.93 -1.54 2.15
C TYR A 239 -1.31 -1.47 0.76
N GLY A 240 -1.52 -2.55 0.00
CA GLY A 240 -1.22 -2.66 -1.41
C GLY A 240 -2.42 -3.24 -2.16
N ILE A 241 -2.33 -3.21 -3.48
CA ILE A 241 -3.38 -3.73 -4.36
C ILE A 241 -2.79 -4.84 -5.19
N ASP A 242 -3.43 -6.01 -5.18
CA ASP A 242 -3.06 -7.10 -6.06
C ASP A 242 -3.82 -6.99 -7.39
N TYR A 243 -5.11 -6.65 -7.32
CA TYR A 243 -5.99 -6.60 -8.49
C TYR A 243 -7.28 -5.80 -8.23
N LEU A 244 -7.72 -5.04 -9.23
CA LEU A 244 -9.04 -4.41 -9.25
C LEU A 244 -9.75 -4.77 -10.56
N SER A 245 -11.06 -4.88 -10.53
CA SER A 245 -11.89 -5.05 -11.72
C SER A 245 -13.26 -4.42 -11.49
N GLU A 246 -14.22 -4.68 -12.37
CA GLU A 246 -15.63 -4.33 -12.12
C GLU A 246 -16.30 -5.28 -11.11
N LYS A 247 -15.72 -6.48 -10.89
CA LYS A 247 -16.34 -7.56 -10.10
C LYS A 247 -15.62 -7.84 -8.78
N ILE A 248 -14.30 -7.65 -8.73
CA ILE A 248 -13.45 -8.00 -7.58
C ILE A 248 -12.49 -6.86 -7.24
N ALA A 249 -12.25 -6.67 -5.95
CA ALA A 249 -11.07 -6.00 -5.42
C ALA A 249 -10.24 -6.97 -4.58
N SER A 250 -8.98 -7.20 -4.96
CA SER A 250 -7.99 -7.96 -4.21
C SER A 250 -6.94 -6.99 -3.66
N ILE A 251 -6.89 -6.88 -2.35
CA ILE A 251 -6.08 -5.91 -1.61
C ILE A 251 -5.21 -6.69 -0.63
N ASN A 252 -3.95 -6.31 -0.52
CA ASN A 252 -3.05 -6.84 0.48
C ASN A 252 -2.77 -5.80 1.56
N LYS A 253 -2.40 -6.28 2.74
CA LYS A 253 -1.76 -5.49 3.77
C LYS A 253 -0.48 -6.18 4.18
N TYR A 254 0.64 -5.56 3.88
CA TYR A 254 1.94 -5.95 4.40
C TYR A 254 2.09 -5.42 5.83
N PHE A 255 2.62 -6.24 6.71
CA PHE A 255 3.05 -5.80 8.02
C PHE A 255 4.46 -6.29 8.32
N TYR A 256 5.21 -5.49 9.08
CA TYR A 256 6.51 -5.85 9.63
C TYR A 256 6.69 -5.21 11.00
N GLU A 257 7.22 -5.98 11.94
CA GLU A 257 7.53 -5.51 13.28
C GLU A 257 8.92 -5.97 13.70
N TYR A 258 9.69 -5.06 14.28
CA TYR A 258 10.99 -5.34 14.86
C TYR A 258 11.10 -4.66 16.21
N GLU A 259 11.26 -5.50 17.24
CA GLU A 259 11.39 -5.10 18.64
C GLU A 259 12.72 -5.59 19.21
N GLY A 260 13.77 -5.61 18.38
CA GLY A 260 15.05 -6.22 18.72
C GLY A 260 15.15 -7.71 18.37
N GLY A 261 16.31 -8.30 18.65
CA GLY A 261 16.60 -9.70 18.30
C GLY A 261 17.34 -9.86 16.97
N ALA A 262 17.31 -11.07 16.41
CA ALA A 262 18.08 -11.41 15.21
C ALA A 262 17.44 -10.90 13.90
N HIS A 263 16.10 -10.84 13.85
CA HIS A 263 15.32 -10.38 12.71
C HIS A 263 13.94 -9.91 13.17
N GLY A 264 13.23 -9.14 12.33
CA GLY A 264 11.82 -8.81 12.55
C GLY A 264 10.87 -9.90 12.06
N VAL A 265 9.58 -9.73 12.35
CA VAL A 265 8.50 -10.59 11.87
C VAL A 265 7.73 -9.82 10.81
N HIS A 266 7.41 -10.45 9.68
CA HIS A 266 6.55 -9.85 8.65
C HIS A 266 5.48 -10.83 8.20
N GLY A 267 4.53 -10.31 7.44
CA GLY A 267 3.62 -11.11 6.65
C GLY A 267 2.76 -10.24 5.77
N LYS A 268 1.90 -10.88 4.99
CA LYS A 268 0.85 -10.22 4.21
C LYS A 268 -0.50 -10.84 4.54
N ILE A 269 -1.51 -9.99 4.72
CA ILE A 269 -2.90 -10.41 4.83
C ILE A 269 -3.60 -9.98 3.55
N TYR A 270 -4.28 -10.90 2.89
CA TYR A 270 -5.04 -10.62 1.70
C TYR A 270 -6.53 -10.49 2.03
N LYS A 271 -7.19 -9.52 1.38
CA LYS A 271 -8.63 -9.27 1.47
C LYS A 271 -9.17 -9.18 0.05
N VAL A 272 -9.96 -10.19 -0.34
CA VAL A 272 -10.63 -10.25 -1.62
C VAL A 272 -12.11 -9.91 -1.42
N TYR A 273 -12.63 -8.96 -2.18
CA TYR A 273 -14.00 -8.47 -2.07
C TYR A 273 -14.76 -8.66 -3.37
N SER A 274 -15.98 -9.17 -3.27
CA SER A 274 -16.97 -9.11 -4.35
C SER A 274 -17.59 -7.71 -4.40
N LEU A 275 -17.45 -7.04 -5.54
CA LEU A 275 -18.01 -5.70 -5.76
C LEU A 275 -19.51 -5.73 -6.09
N SER A 276 -20.08 -6.91 -6.33
CA SER A 276 -21.51 -7.08 -6.54
C SER A 276 -22.33 -6.91 -5.25
N ASN A 277 -21.75 -7.26 -4.09
CA ASN A 277 -22.43 -7.30 -2.80
C ASN A 277 -21.61 -6.73 -1.62
N GLY A 278 -20.32 -6.45 -1.83
CA GLY A 278 -19.42 -5.93 -0.80
C GLY A 278 -18.96 -6.96 0.22
N GLU A 279 -19.16 -8.25 -0.04
CA GLU A 279 -18.69 -9.32 0.86
C GLU A 279 -17.19 -9.56 0.68
N ARG A 280 -16.50 -9.71 1.82
CA ARG A 280 -15.15 -10.26 1.85
C ARG A 280 -15.24 -11.77 1.63
N LEU A 281 -14.62 -12.26 0.56
CA LEU A 281 -14.60 -13.66 0.19
C LEU A 281 -13.54 -14.39 1.01
N LYS A 282 -13.93 -15.50 1.64
CA LYS A 282 -13.00 -16.51 2.14
C LYS A 282 -12.78 -17.57 1.07
N ILE A 283 -11.72 -18.36 1.22
CA ILE A 283 -11.39 -19.38 0.22
C ILE A 283 -12.49 -20.45 0.11
N GLU A 284 -13.17 -20.76 1.20
CA GLU A 284 -14.32 -21.67 1.28
C GLU A 284 -15.58 -21.12 0.61
N ASP A 285 -15.69 -19.79 0.51
CA ASP A 285 -16.77 -19.16 -0.23
C ASP A 285 -16.58 -19.43 -1.72
N ILE A 286 -15.34 -19.46 -2.22
CA ILE A 286 -15.02 -19.53 -3.64
C ILE A 286 -14.91 -20.98 -4.17
N LEU A 287 -14.23 -21.86 -3.44
CA LEU A 287 -14.00 -23.25 -3.86
C LEU A 287 -15.26 -24.11 -3.71
N ILE A 288 -15.46 -25.06 -4.63
CA ILE A 288 -16.52 -26.08 -4.55
C ILE A 288 -16.35 -26.91 -3.28
N ASP A 289 -15.14 -27.41 -3.06
CA ASP A 289 -14.70 -28.12 -1.86
C ASP A 289 -13.28 -27.68 -1.53
N VAL A 290 -13.10 -27.01 -0.40
CA VAL A 290 -11.79 -26.58 0.09
C VAL A 290 -10.91 -27.78 0.52
N ASN A 291 -11.50 -28.96 0.73
CA ASN A 291 -10.79 -30.19 1.06
C ASN A 291 -10.58 -31.11 -0.16
N ASP A 292 -10.78 -30.59 -1.39
CA ASP A 292 -10.57 -31.36 -2.62
C ASP A 292 -9.12 -31.89 -2.68
N LEU A 293 -8.96 -33.21 -2.65
CA LEU A 293 -7.66 -33.86 -2.61
C LEU A 293 -6.84 -33.67 -3.89
N ASP A 294 -7.50 -33.52 -5.05
CA ASP A 294 -6.81 -33.28 -6.32
C ASP A 294 -6.23 -31.86 -6.35
N LEU A 295 -6.99 -30.85 -5.90
CA LEU A 295 -6.48 -29.49 -5.73
C LEU A 295 -5.32 -29.43 -4.73
N ILE A 296 -5.48 -30.05 -3.56
CA ILE A 296 -4.43 -30.10 -2.54
C ILE A 296 -3.17 -30.78 -3.08
N ASN A 297 -3.29 -31.89 -3.82
CA ASN A 297 -2.13 -32.54 -4.43
C ASN A 297 -1.46 -31.65 -5.49
N LYS A 298 -2.23 -30.91 -6.31
CA LYS A 298 -1.66 -29.94 -7.26
C LYS A 298 -0.92 -28.80 -6.56
N VAL A 299 -1.43 -28.34 -5.41
CA VAL A 299 -0.72 -27.34 -4.59
C VAL A 299 0.63 -27.91 -4.14
N LYS A 300 0.65 -29.13 -3.60
CA LYS A 300 1.88 -29.82 -3.18
C LYS A 300 2.86 -30.01 -4.34
N GLU A 301 2.38 -30.45 -5.50
CA GLU A 301 3.20 -30.59 -6.72
C GLU A 301 3.84 -29.26 -7.14
N LYS A 302 3.09 -28.16 -7.09
CA LYS A 302 3.62 -26.83 -7.39
C LYS A 302 4.65 -26.37 -6.34
N LEU A 303 4.43 -26.61 -5.05
CA LEU A 303 5.43 -26.35 -3.99
C LEU A 303 6.73 -27.13 -4.24
N LEU A 304 6.61 -28.43 -4.51
CA LEU A 304 7.75 -29.32 -4.78
C LEU A 304 8.47 -29.01 -6.10
N SER A 305 7.84 -28.26 -7.01
CA SER A 305 8.51 -27.74 -8.21
C SER A 305 9.42 -26.55 -7.94
N MET A 306 9.24 -25.87 -6.79
CA MET A 306 10.00 -24.68 -6.39
C MET A 306 11.14 -25.02 -5.42
N ALA A 307 10.96 -26.04 -4.57
CA ALA A 307 11.95 -26.47 -3.60
C ALA A 307 11.77 -27.95 -3.22
N ASP A 308 12.84 -28.57 -2.72
CA ASP A 308 12.78 -29.95 -2.22
C ASP A 308 11.87 -30.06 -0.99
N GLU A 309 11.28 -31.24 -0.78
CA GLU A 309 10.35 -31.51 0.34
C GLU A 309 10.94 -31.15 1.71
N GLU A 310 12.24 -31.37 1.91
CA GLU A 310 12.99 -31.02 3.13
C GLU A 310 13.01 -29.51 3.45
N SER A 311 12.63 -28.66 2.49
CA SER A 311 12.50 -27.21 2.67
C SER A 311 11.22 -26.83 3.44
N TYR A 312 10.29 -27.77 3.59
CA TYR A 312 8.97 -27.57 4.19
C TYR A 312 8.81 -28.40 5.48
N PHE A 313 7.96 -27.95 6.40
CA PHE A 313 7.78 -28.62 7.71
C PHE A 313 6.95 -29.91 7.63
N ASN A 314 5.79 -29.87 6.99
CA ASN A 314 4.89 -31.01 6.83
C ASN A 314 3.88 -30.76 5.69
N LEU A 315 4.21 -31.18 4.47
CA LEU A 315 3.30 -31.06 3.34
C LEU A 315 2.15 -32.08 3.40
N ASP A 316 2.30 -33.22 4.09
CA ASP A 316 1.24 -34.21 4.20
C ASP A 316 -0.01 -33.66 4.89
N GLY A 317 0.19 -32.81 5.91
CA GLY A 317 -0.86 -32.12 6.65
C GLY A 317 -1.35 -30.81 6.02
N LEU A 318 -0.96 -30.48 4.77
CA LEU A 318 -1.35 -29.24 4.12
C LEU A 318 -2.87 -29.14 3.99
N SER A 319 -3.42 -27.99 4.41
CA SER A 319 -4.84 -27.67 4.34
C SER A 319 -5.03 -26.35 3.62
N LEU A 320 -6.13 -26.23 2.87
CA LEU A 320 -6.56 -24.96 2.26
C LEU A 320 -7.63 -24.26 3.12
N GLN A 321 -8.05 -24.86 4.24
CA GLN A 321 -8.97 -24.22 5.19
C GLN A 321 -8.36 -22.93 5.74
N GLU A 322 -9.17 -21.87 5.74
CA GLU A 322 -8.82 -20.52 6.17
C GLU A 322 -7.58 -19.96 5.47
N ASN A 323 -7.17 -20.55 4.34
CA ASN A 323 -5.94 -20.16 3.66
C ASN A 323 -6.04 -18.72 3.16
N ASN A 324 -4.93 -18.01 3.30
CA ASN A 324 -4.77 -16.66 2.81
C ASN A 324 -4.51 -16.69 1.30
N PHE A 325 -5.32 -16.00 0.52
CA PHE A 325 -5.25 -16.05 -0.94
C PHE A 325 -5.49 -14.67 -1.54
N TYR A 326 -4.98 -14.47 -2.75
CA TYR A 326 -5.30 -13.30 -3.55
C TYR A 326 -5.67 -13.68 -4.98
N ILE A 327 -6.40 -12.79 -5.64
CA ILE A 327 -6.85 -12.97 -7.02
C ILE A 327 -6.20 -11.91 -7.89
N THR A 328 -5.81 -12.32 -9.10
CA THR A 328 -5.36 -11.45 -10.17
C THR A 328 -6.02 -11.80 -11.49
N SER A 329 -5.77 -11.04 -12.56
CA SER A 329 -6.24 -11.45 -13.90
C SER A 329 -5.61 -12.76 -14.38
N LYS A 330 -4.51 -13.23 -13.78
CA LYS A 330 -3.93 -14.54 -14.13
C LYS A 330 -4.65 -15.70 -13.48
N GLY A 331 -5.33 -15.51 -12.36
CA GLY A 331 -5.86 -16.59 -11.56
C GLY A 331 -5.79 -16.32 -10.06
N LEU A 332 -5.75 -17.40 -9.29
CA LEU A 332 -5.79 -17.39 -7.84
C LEU A 332 -4.45 -17.90 -7.29
N THR A 333 -3.91 -17.18 -6.30
CA THR A 333 -2.68 -17.57 -5.61
C THR A 333 -2.99 -17.92 -4.16
N PHE A 334 -2.67 -19.14 -3.74
CA PHE A 334 -2.64 -19.54 -2.34
C PHE A 334 -1.33 -19.09 -1.70
N THR A 335 -1.38 -18.65 -0.45
CA THR A 335 -0.21 -18.10 0.25
C THR A 335 -0.07 -18.68 1.64
N TRP A 336 1.16 -18.86 2.07
CA TRP A 336 1.53 -19.25 3.42
C TRP A 336 2.63 -18.32 3.90
N GLY A 337 2.43 -17.69 5.05
CA GLY A 337 3.40 -16.75 5.61
C GLY A 337 4.67 -17.45 6.11
N ILE A 338 5.67 -16.66 6.49
CA ILE A 338 6.83 -17.15 7.23
C ILE A 338 6.41 -18.07 8.39
N TYR A 339 7.13 -19.18 8.58
CA TYR A 339 6.87 -20.19 9.61
C TYR A 339 5.56 -20.99 9.48
N GLU A 340 4.72 -20.74 8.48
CA GLU A 340 3.46 -21.49 8.34
C GLU A 340 3.71 -22.90 7.80
N ILE A 341 4.43 -23.02 6.68
CA ILE A 341 4.79 -24.32 6.07
C ILE A 341 6.29 -24.50 5.86
N ALA A 342 7.10 -23.48 6.09
CA ALA A 342 8.55 -23.49 5.86
C ALA A 342 9.30 -22.58 6.86
N PRO A 343 10.61 -22.77 7.07
CA PRO A 343 11.43 -21.88 7.90
C PRO A 343 11.41 -20.43 7.40
N TYR A 344 11.67 -19.47 8.29
CA TYR A 344 11.75 -18.04 7.96
C TYR A 344 12.64 -17.73 6.75
N ALA A 345 13.76 -18.43 6.61
CA ALA A 345 14.73 -18.21 5.54
C ALA A 345 14.17 -18.49 4.13
N THR A 346 13.10 -19.28 4.03
CA THR A 346 12.37 -19.52 2.78
C THR A 346 11.52 -18.31 2.38
N GLY A 347 11.13 -17.46 3.34
CA GLY A 347 10.15 -16.41 3.15
C GLY A 347 8.72 -16.95 3.04
N ASP A 348 7.82 -16.11 2.52
CA ASP A 348 6.46 -16.51 2.20
C ASP A 348 6.47 -17.54 1.06
N SER A 349 5.59 -18.54 1.14
CA SER A 349 5.37 -19.51 0.07
C SER A 349 4.09 -19.16 -0.69
N GLU A 350 4.16 -19.14 -2.02
CA GLU A 350 3.02 -18.78 -2.87
C GLU A 350 2.84 -19.81 -3.99
N VAL A 351 1.59 -20.20 -4.26
CA VAL A 351 1.25 -21.12 -5.35
C VAL A 351 0.18 -20.51 -6.24
N LEU A 352 0.59 -20.06 -7.43
CA LEU A 352 -0.31 -19.57 -8.46
C LEU A 352 -0.97 -20.73 -9.23
N PHE A 353 -2.29 -20.68 -9.29
CA PHE A 353 -3.08 -21.39 -10.28
C PHE A 353 -3.57 -20.40 -11.33
N LEU A 354 -3.23 -20.67 -12.58
CA LEU A 354 -3.78 -19.91 -13.71
C LEU A 354 -5.30 -20.10 -13.78
N VAL A 355 -6.01 -19.17 -14.43
CA VAL A 355 -7.47 -19.21 -14.59
C VAL A 355 -7.96 -20.59 -15.01
N ASP A 356 -7.39 -21.15 -16.08
CA ASP A 356 -7.79 -22.48 -16.59
C ASP A 356 -7.49 -23.63 -15.61
N GLU A 357 -6.46 -23.50 -14.77
CA GLU A 357 -6.10 -24.50 -13.77
C GLU A 357 -7.03 -24.47 -12.56
N ILE A 358 -7.44 -23.28 -12.11
CA ILE A 358 -8.31 -23.15 -10.93
C ILE A 358 -9.80 -23.30 -11.27
N MET A 359 -10.21 -22.97 -12.50
CA MET A 359 -11.62 -22.98 -12.95
C MET A 359 -12.41 -24.24 -12.56
N PRO A 360 -11.85 -25.47 -12.67
CA PRO A 360 -12.58 -26.69 -12.31
C PRO A 360 -12.96 -26.78 -10.83
N TYR A 361 -12.27 -26.06 -9.94
CA TYR A 361 -12.47 -26.10 -8.48
C TYR A 361 -13.31 -24.93 -7.95
N LEU A 362 -13.68 -23.97 -8.79
CA LEU A 362 -14.48 -22.81 -8.41
C LEU A 362 -15.98 -23.09 -8.48
N LYS A 363 -16.76 -22.59 -7.53
CA LYS A 363 -18.23 -22.55 -7.67
C LYS A 363 -18.60 -21.69 -8.88
N ASP A 364 -19.68 -22.06 -9.58
CA ASP A 364 -20.05 -21.46 -10.87
C ASP A 364 -20.20 -19.93 -10.81
N GLU A 365 -20.75 -19.39 -9.73
CA GLU A 365 -20.92 -17.94 -9.54
C GLU A 365 -19.60 -17.16 -9.49
N TYR A 366 -18.50 -17.80 -9.09
CA TYR A 366 -17.19 -17.17 -8.97
C TYR A 366 -16.29 -17.39 -10.21
N LYS A 367 -16.69 -18.23 -11.17
CA LYS A 367 -15.96 -18.40 -12.44
C LYS A 367 -15.90 -17.10 -13.23
N SER A 368 -16.99 -16.35 -13.21
CA SER A 368 -17.10 -15.06 -13.89
C SER A 368 -16.18 -13.97 -13.31
N ILE A 369 -15.49 -14.20 -12.19
CA ILE A 369 -14.48 -13.25 -11.67
C ILE A 369 -13.38 -12.99 -12.71
N PHE A 370 -13.02 -14.00 -13.49
CA PHE A 370 -11.91 -13.96 -14.44
C PHE A 370 -12.34 -13.59 -15.87
N GLU A 371 -13.63 -13.32 -16.07
CA GLU A 371 -14.23 -12.82 -17.32
C GLU A 371 -14.37 -11.30 -17.29
#